data_AF-A0A1G0ZUU2-F1
#
_entry.id   AF-A0A1G0ZUU2-F1
#
_cell.length_a   1.000
_cell.length_b   1.000
_cell.length_c   1.000
_cell.angle_alpha   90.00
_cell.angle_beta   90.00
_cell.angle_gamma   90.00
#
_symmetry.space_group_name_H-M   'P 1'
#
loop_
_entity.id
_entity.type
_entity.pdbx_description
1 polymer ?
#
loop_
_entity_poly.entity_id
_entity_poly.type
_entity_poly.pdbx_seq_one_letter_code
_entity_poly.pdbx_strand_id
1 'polypeptide(L)'
;MTKIPAMTLRPYQLIYAVCALDEQGTLPANPAIRSLLDSVRKEPDLPITLQCNVGEVFSYQDPGTKEDTPEGSEFNVRRDLEILHKLNLAPGCTLPARIIFNRLFDFIETLDGICVYNTTTSDAWRGNTRAVADAYARGRAKGISALLPVRSEPDMKQSKTESIAAMHKADAIDVRPHILVCSVCQYGNGTRPPFAEDNLPELLALILEKPGVRIRLAPHADWMMCAPCPYRESSLNACVNNKGTGGLPNQLRDLRVLQILGQRFGDVVDARELYRRLLERIPGTLALCRLEPARPSVWWSGCGSATADSPAYSRGREQLMARLG
;
A
#
# COMPACT_ATOMS: atom_id res chain seq x y z
N MET A 1 15.18 -17.19 7.65
CA MET A 1 14.81 -15.83 7.21
C MET A 1 15.88 -14.88 7.72
N THR A 2 16.56 -14.18 6.83
CA THR A 2 17.51 -13.12 7.18
C THR A 2 16.75 -12.04 7.96
N LYS A 3 17.29 -11.58 9.09
CA LYS A 3 16.64 -10.53 9.89
C LYS A 3 16.56 -9.27 9.03
N ILE A 4 15.35 -8.83 8.68
CA ILE A 4 15.16 -7.58 7.94
C ILE A 4 15.68 -6.45 8.86
N PRO A 5 16.57 -5.58 8.38
CA PRO A 5 17.01 -4.42 9.15
C PRO A 5 15.79 -3.60 9.57
N ALA A 6 15.65 -3.32 10.86
CA ALA A 6 14.60 -2.45 11.39
C ALA A 6 15.23 -1.12 11.83
N MET A 7 14.47 -0.04 11.68
CA MET A 7 14.88 1.28 12.13
C MET A 7 13.94 1.80 13.22
N THR A 8 14.50 2.55 14.15
CA THR A 8 13.74 3.29 15.16
C THR A 8 13.91 4.77 14.87
N LEU A 9 12.81 5.52 14.84
CA LEU A 9 12.81 6.94 14.51
C LEU A 9 11.90 7.72 15.47
N ARG A 10 12.22 9.00 15.67
CA ARG A 10 11.27 10.00 16.16
C ARG A 10 10.31 10.41 15.03
N PRO A 11 9.01 10.61 15.28
CA PRO A 11 8.05 11.00 14.24
C PRO A 11 8.46 12.22 13.41
N TYR A 12 9.06 13.24 14.03
CA TYR A 12 9.54 14.42 13.32
C TYR A 12 10.61 14.12 12.25
N GLN A 13 11.39 13.04 12.39
CA GLN A 13 12.41 12.67 11.42
C GLN A 13 11.78 12.27 10.07
N LEU A 14 10.52 11.83 10.06
CA LEU A 14 9.75 11.60 8.82
C LEU A 14 9.54 12.91 8.04
N ILE A 15 9.24 14.00 8.74
CA ILE A 15 9.09 15.33 8.13
C ILE A 15 10.41 15.78 7.53
N TYR A 16 11.51 15.67 8.29
CA TYR A 16 12.82 16.05 7.78
C TYR A 16 13.29 15.18 6.61
N ALA A 17 12.91 13.90 6.55
CA ALA A 17 13.17 13.06 5.38
C ALA A 17 12.49 13.63 4.12
N VAL A 18 11.25 14.11 4.23
CA VAL A 18 10.56 14.79 3.11
C VAL A 18 11.24 16.12 2.79
N CYS A 19 11.58 16.94 3.79
CA CYS A 19 12.27 18.20 3.57
C CYS A 19 13.63 18.00 2.86
N ALA A 20 14.34 16.92 3.16
CA ALA A 20 15.64 16.60 2.56
C ALA A 20 15.56 16.18 1.09
N LEU A 21 14.36 16.02 0.52
CA LEU A 21 14.14 15.91 -0.92
C LEU A 21 14.24 17.26 -1.64
N ASP A 22 14.32 18.36 -0.89
CA ASP A 22 14.58 19.69 -1.42
C ASP A 22 16.03 19.83 -1.90
N GLU A 23 16.22 19.78 -3.21
CA GLU A 23 17.52 19.97 -3.88
C GLU A 23 18.09 21.38 -3.70
N GLN A 24 17.30 22.35 -3.23
CA GLN A 24 17.79 23.70 -2.94
C GLN A 24 18.68 23.75 -1.68
N GLY A 25 18.76 22.66 -0.92
CA GLY A 25 19.66 22.57 0.24
C GLY A 25 19.31 23.54 1.37
N THR A 26 18.03 23.90 1.49
CA THR A 26 17.56 24.92 2.44
C THR A 26 17.78 24.52 3.90
N LEU A 27 17.85 23.22 4.18
CA LEU A 27 18.13 22.69 5.51
C LEU A 27 19.56 22.12 5.59
N PRO A 28 20.22 22.25 6.76
CA PRO A 28 21.52 21.63 6.98
C PRO A 28 21.48 20.12 6.70
N ALA A 29 22.55 19.61 6.10
CA ALA A 29 22.67 18.18 5.86
C ALA A 29 22.69 17.42 7.19
N ASN A 30 21.73 16.50 7.37
CA ASN A 30 21.69 15.61 8.53
C ASN A 30 22.06 14.17 8.08
N PRO A 31 23.22 13.63 8.52
CA PRO A 31 23.65 12.29 8.14
C PRO A 31 22.65 11.19 8.49
N ALA A 32 21.93 11.30 9.61
CA ALA A 32 20.93 10.32 10.01
C ALA A 32 19.72 10.33 9.06
N ILE A 33 19.27 11.51 8.63
CA ILE A 33 18.18 11.65 7.65
C ILE A 33 18.61 11.12 6.28
N ARG A 34 19.85 11.37 5.85
CA ARG A 34 20.38 10.78 4.61
C ARG A 34 20.42 9.26 4.70
N SER A 35 20.93 8.71 5.80
CA SER A 35 20.95 7.27 6.03
C SER A 35 19.55 6.65 6.02
N LEU A 36 18.54 7.35 6.57
CA LEU A 36 17.14 6.94 6.50
C LEU A 36 16.64 6.90 5.06
N LEU A 37 16.85 7.97 4.29
CA LEU A 37 16.44 8.04 2.88
C LEU A 37 17.07 6.94 2.04
N ASP A 38 18.37 6.70 2.21
CA ASP A 38 19.09 5.67 1.46
C ASP A 38 18.58 4.26 1.84
N SER A 39 18.29 4.03 3.12
CA SER A 39 17.72 2.76 3.59
C SER A 39 16.32 2.52 3.03
N VAL A 40 15.45 3.53 3.07
CA VAL A 40 14.06 3.44 2.57
C VAL A 40 14.00 3.28 1.06
N ARG A 41 14.89 3.94 0.31
CA ARG A 41 14.96 3.76 -1.15
C ARG A 41 15.43 2.36 -1.53
N LYS A 42 16.38 1.82 -0.76
CA LYS A 42 16.93 0.47 -0.97
C LYS A 42 15.94 -0.62 -0.57
N GLU A 43 15.24 -0.44 0.55
CA GLU A 43 14.30 -1.39 1.11
C GLU A 43 13.03 -0.64 1.59
N PRO A 44 12.10 -0.30 0.68
CA PRO A 44 10.91 0.48 1.02
C PRO A 44 9.99 -0.19 2.04
N ASP A 45 10.13 -1.50 2.22
CA ASP A 45 9.31 -2.29 3.12
C ASP A 45 10.02 -2.61 4.45
N LEU A 46 11.16 -1.93 4.73
CA LEU A 46 11.87 -2.05 6.01
C LEU A 46 10.96 -1.62 7.18
N PRO A 47 10.95 -2.37 8.31
CA PRO A 47 10.17 -1.99 9.48
C PRO A 47 10.73 -0.71 10.14
N ILE A 48 9.86 0.29 10.34
CA ILE A 48 10.15 1.49 11.12
C ILE A 48 9.28 1.49 12.37
N THR A 49 9.93 1.58 13.53
CA THR A 49 9.29 1.85 14.82
C THR A 49 9.32 3.35 15.11
N LEU A 50 8.15 3.96 15.32
CA LEU A 50 8.06 5.38 15.68
C LEU A 50 8.02 5.55 17.19
N GLN A 51 9.06 6.13 17.78
CA GLN A 51 9.18 6.37 19.20
C GLN A 51 9.11 7.85 19.57
N CYS A 52 8.58 8.20 20.74
CA CYS A 52 8.62 9.57 21.25
C CYS A 52 8.60 9.62 22.78
N ASN A 53 8.98 10.78 23.33
CA ASN A 53 9.21 10.99 24.77
C ASN A 53 7.88 11.16 25.52
N VAL A 54 7.02 10.16 25.45
CA VAL A 54 5.72 10.13 26.13
C VAL A 54 5.79 9.20 27.33
N GLY A 55 5.26 9.67 28.46
CA GLY A 55 5.20 8.91 29.70
C GLY A 55 3.98 7.99 29.79
N GLU A 56 3.50 7.80 31.02
CA GLU A 56 2.32 7.00 31.36
C GLU A 56 2.44 5.56 30.83
N VAL A 57 1.33 4.98 30.38
CA VAL A 57 1.24 3.62 29.81
C VAL A 57 2.03 3.44 28.51
N PHE A 58 2.56 4.52 27.91
CA PHE A 58 3.41 4.49 26.71
C PHE A 58 4.91 4.71 27.01
N SER A 59 5.31 4.79 28.28
CA SER A 59 6.72 4.98 28.70
C SER A 59 7.67 3.86 28.26
N TYR A 60 7.15 2.67 27.94
CA TYR A 60 7.97 1.51 27.53
C TYR A 60 8.74 1.73 26.21
N GLN A 61 8.34 2.70 25.40
CA GLN A 61 8.98 3.02 24.12
C GLN A 61 9.74 4.36 24.14
N ASP A 62 9.79 5.05 25.28
CA ASP A 62 10.42 6.37 25.41
C ASP A 62 11.92 6.30 25.04
N PRO A 63 12.37 7.02 23.99
CA PRO A 63 13.77 7.01 23.55
C PRO A 63 14.64 8.01 24.32
N GLY A 64 14.08 8.82 25.21
CA GLY A 64 14.74 9.90 25.91
C GLY A 64 15.02 11.14 25.04
N THR A 65 15.69 12.13 25.62
CA THR A 65 15.82 13.49 25.04
C THR A 65 17.03 13.68 24.13
N LYS A 66 17.81 12.62 23.86
CA LYS A 66 19.07 12.72 23.09
C LYS A 66 18.87 13.26 21.67
N GLU A 67 17.71 13.01 21.08
CA GLU A 67 17.35 13.42 19.72
C GLU A 67 16.38 14.62 19.68
N ASP A 68 16.18 15.32 20.81
CA ASP A 68 15.31 16.49 20.85
C ASP A 68 15.92 17.66 20.07
N THR A 69 15.04 18.43 19.42
CA THR A 69 15.42 19.66 18.71
C THR A 69 15.40 20.86 19.69
N PRO A 70 16.07 21.99 19.38
CA PRO A 70 16.29 23.10 20.33
C PRO A 70 15.05 23.82 20.87
N GLU A 71 13.87 23.60 20.27
CA GLU A 71 12.62 24.30 20.59
C GLU A 71 11.98 23.90 21.95
N GLY A 72 12.62 22.99 22.71
CA GLY A 72 12.22 22.63 24.08
C GLY A 72 11.50 21.27 24.20
N SER A 73 11.50 20.69 25.40
CA SER A 73 10.96 19.34 25.66
C SER A 73 9.48 19.18 25.29
N GLU A 74 8.64 20.12 25.73
CA GLU A 74 7.20 20.09 25.54
C GLU A 74 6.84 20.26 24.06
N PHE A 75 7.58 21.09 23.33
CA PHE A 75 7.43 21.23 21.89
C PHE A 75 7.76 19.93 21.16
N ASN A 76 8.88 19.28 21.50
CA ASN A 76 9.29 18.03 20.87
C ASN A 76 8.23 16.93 21.05
N VAL A 77 7.71 16.78 22.27
CA VAL A 77 6.66 15.80 22.58
C VAL A 77 5.38 16.12 21.83
N ARG A 78 4.92 17.38 21.86
CA ARG A 78 3.70 17.80 21.16
C ARG A 78 3.81 17.59 19.65
N ARG A 79 4.93 17.97 19.04
CA ARG A 79 5.17 17.79 17.59
C ARG A 79 5.07 16.32 17.20
N ASP A 80 5.73 15.45 17.96
CA ASP A 80 5.72 14.01 17.69
C ASP A 80 4.31 13.41 17.86
N LEU A 81 3.59 13.81 18.91
CA LEU A 81 2.20 13.40 19.14
C LEU A 81 1.25 13.89 18.05
N GLU A 82 1.39 15.12 17.57
CA GLU A 82 0.54 15.67 16.50
C GLU A 82 0.77 14.91 15.18
N ILE A 83 2.04 14.58 14.87
CA ILE A 83 2.37 13.72 13.71
C ILE A 83 1.70 12.35 13.88
N LEU A 84 1.92 11.66 14.99
CA LEU A 84 1.35 10.34 15.25
C LEU A 84 -0.19 10.34 15.21
N HIS A 85 -0.81 11.37 15.78
CA HIS A 85 -2.26 11.55 15.76
C HIS A 85 -2.79 11.71 14.32
N LYS A 86 -2.18 12.59 13.50
CA LYS A 86 -2.57 12.75 12.09
C LYS A 86 -2.34 11.48 11.27
N LEU A 87 -1.30 10.72 11.59
CA LEU A 87 -1.04 9.42 10.99
C LEU A 87 -1.94 8.30 11.55
N ASN A 88 -2.76 8.56 12.58
CA ASN A 88 -3.53 7.58 13.34
C ASN A 88 -2.68 6.36 13.76
N LEU A 89 -1.58 6.64 14.45
CA LEU A 89 -0.64 5.65 15.00
C LEU A 89 -0.39 5.92 16.49
N ALA A 90 -0.18 4.87 17.27
CA ALA A 90 0.26 4.97 18.65
C ALA A 90 1.80 5.09 18.73
N PRO A 91 2.35 5.72 19.78
CA PRO A 91 3.77 5.64 20.10
C PRO A 91 4.25 4.18 20.19
N GLY A 92 5.44 3.89 19.66
CA GLY A 92 6.00 2.54 19.57
C GLY A 92 5.45 1.69 18.42
N CYS A 93 4.55 2.21 17.59
CA CYS A 93 4.00 1.48 16.45
C CYS A 93 5.12 1.16 15.43
N THR A 94 5.14 -0.10 14.96
CA THR A 94 6.06 -0.56 13.92
C THR A 94 5.29 -0.91 12.66
N LEU A 95 5.64 -0.26 11.54
CA LEU A 95 5.06 -0.51 10.23
C LEU A 95 6.14 -0.44 9.13
N PRO A 96 5.94 -1.05 7.96
CA PRO A 96 6.85 -0.85 6.83
C PRO A 96 6.95 0.63 6.46
N ALA A 97 8.15 1.08 6.09
CA ALA A 97 8.41 2.48 5.73
C ALA A 97 7.45 3.00 4.66
N ARG A 98 7.16 2.17 3.66
CA ARG A 98 6.17 2.45 2.61
C ARG A 98 4.81 2.83 3.16
N ILE A 99 4.32 2.15 4.20
CA ILE A 99 3.04 2.46 4.84
C ILE A 99 3.11 3.84 5.50
N ILE A 100 4.16 4.06 6.29
CA ILE A 100 4.33 5.30 7.06
C ILE A 100 4.44 6.52 6.14
N PHE A 101 5.26 6.46 5.09
CA PHE A 101 5.43 7.59 4.17
C PHE A 101 4.21 7.82 3.28
N ASN A 102 3.48 6.79 2.85
CA ASN A 102 2.21 7.00 2.16
C ASN A 102 1.20 7.71 3.07
N ARG A 103 1.09 7.31 4.35
CA ARG A 103 0.23 7.99 5.33
C ARG A 103 0.66 9.43 5.56
N LEU A 104 1.97 9.69 5.66
CA LEU A 104 2.50 11.04 5.76
C LEU A 104 2.06 11.92 4.59
N PHE A 105 2.21 11.41 3.37
CA PHE A 105 1.77 12.11 2.16
C PHE A 105 0.25 12.26 2.08
N ASP A 106 -0.51 11.33 2.67
CA ASP A 106 -1.96 11.34 2.65
C ASP A 106 -2.61 12.25 3.71
N PHE A 107 -1.93 12.57 4.83
CA PHE A 107 -2.54 13.27 5.97
C PHE A 107 -1.79 14.51 6.48
N ILE A 108 -0.54 14.71 6.08
CA ILE A 108 0.24 15.90 6.48
C ILE A 108 0.55 16.72 5.22
N GLU A 109 -0.40 17.57 4.83
CA GLU A 109 -0.28 18.44 3.65
C GLU A 109 0.64 19.64 3.90
N THR A 110 0.51 20.26 5.08
CA THR A 110 1.36 21.37 5.53
C THR A 110 1.90 21.10 6.94
N LEU A 111 2.87 21.91 7.37
CA LEU A 111 3.41 21.84 8.74
C LEU A 111 2.71 22.79 9.71
N ASP A 112 1.65 23.47 9.27
CA ASP A 112 0.92 24.43 10.09
C ASP A 112 0.20 23.70 11.22
N GLY A 113 0.34 24.20 12.45
CA GLY A 113 -0.20 23.55 13.65
C GLY A 113 0.60 22.32 14.13
N ILE A 114 1.61 21.87 13.39
CA ILE A 114 2.52 20.78 13.78
C ILE A 114 3.85 21.36 14.24
N CYS A 115 4.61 21.91 13.28
CA CYS A 115 5.92 22.50 13.51
C CYS A 115 5.89 24.02 13.37
N VAL A 116 4.95 24.58 12.60
CA VAL A 116 4.85 26.03 12.35
C VAL A 116 3.56 26.56 12.97
N TYR A 117 3.66 27.65 13.72
CA TYR A 117 2.52 28.28 14.38
C TYR A 117 2.35 29.73 13.93
N ASN A 118 1.10 30.16 13.75
CA ASN A 118 0.77 31.53 13.37
C ASN A 118 1.02 32.54 14.49
N THR A 119 1.11 32.08 15.74
CA THR A 119 1.31 32.93 16.91
C THR A 119 2.26 32.23 17.87
N THR A 120 3.37 32.89 18.20
CA THR A 120 4.26 32.44 19.26
C THR A 120 3.72 32.89 20.60
N THR A 121 3.30 31.95 21.44
CA THR A 121 2.72 32.24 22.77
C THR A 121 3.78 32.31 23.87
N SER A 122 4.95 31.71 23.65
CA SER A 122 6.15 31.81 24.50
C SER A 122 7.38 31.33 23.73
N ASP A 123 8.58 31.51 24.28
CA ASP A 123 9.82 30.98 23.67
C ASP A 123 9.80 29.46 23.46
N ALA A 124 9.16 28.71 24.38
CA ALA A 124 8.98 27.26 24.25
C ALA A 124 8.00 26.85 23.12
N TRP A 125 7.25 27.81 22.56
CA TRP A 125 6.25 27.58 21.51
C TRP A 125 6.56 28.36 20.24
N ARG A 126 7.83 28.66 19.98
CA ARG A 126 8.26 29.35 18.75
C ARG A 126 8.01 28.51 17.50
N GLY A 127 8.25 27.21 17.60
CA GLY A 127 8.18 26.29 16.47
C GLY A 127 9.32 26.47 15.46
N ASN A 128 9.24 25.68 14.38
CA ASN A 128 10.17 25.72 13.27
C ASN A 128 9.96 26.98 12.42
N THR A 129 11.01 27.35 11.68
CA THR A 129 10.98 28.47 10.75
C THR A 129 10.13 28.18 9.51
N ARG A 130 9.68 29.23 8.82
CA ARG A 130 8.96 29.10 7.54
C ARG A 130 9.78 28.37 6.47
N ALA A 131 11.10 28.52 6.50
CA ALA A 131 12.01 27.80 5.60
C ALA A 131 11.86 26.27 5.69
N VAL A 132 11.54 25.72 6.87
CA VAL A 132 11.27 24.28 7.02
C VAL A 132 9.95 23.89 6.36
N ALA A 133 8.90 24.72 6.50
CA ALA A 133 7.61 24.47 5.84
C ALA A 133 7.74 24.56 4.32
N ASP A 134 8.51 25.51 3.80
CA ASP A 134 8.73 25.64 2.37
C ASP A 134 9.55 24.48 1.82
N ALA A 135 10.57 24.01 2.55
CA ALA A 135 11.34 22.81 2.20
C ALA A 135 10.45 21.55 2.20
N TYR A 136 9.56 21.40 3.19
CA TYR A 136 8.59 20.30 3.22
C TYR A 136 7.65 20.33 2.02
N ALA A 137 7.11 21.51 1.68
CA ALA A 137 6.22 21.67 0.54
C ALA A 137 6.92 21.32 -0.79
N ARG A 138 8.17 21.79 -0.98
CA ARG A 138 8.99 21.43 -2.16
C ARG A 138 9.30 19.94 -2.20
N GLY A 139 9.66 19.35 -1.07
CA GLY A 139 9.90 17.91 -0.96
C GLY A 139 8.67 17.07 -1.27
N ARG A 140 7.49 17.45 -0.76
CA ARG A 140 6.20 16.84 -1.12
C ARG A 140 5.90 16.93 -2.61
N ALA A 141 6.19 18.08 -3.24
CA ALA A 141 5.90 18.31 -4.65
C ALA A 141 6.68 17.37 -5.60
N LYS A 142 7.80 16.79 -5.14
CA LYS A 142 8.52 15.73 -5.87
C LYS A 142 7.76 14.40 -5.93
N GLY A 143 6.73 14.24 -5.09
CA GLY A 143 5.90 13.04 -5.04
C GLY A 143 6.52 11.89 -4.24
N ILE A 144 5.66 10.95 -3.85
CA ILE A 144 6.05 9.80 -3.01
C ILE A 144 7.09 8.89 -3.70
N SER A 145 7.12 8.85 -5.03
CA SER A 145 8.07 8.05 -5.82
C SER A 145 9.52 8.49 -5.65
N ALA A 146 9.78 9.73 -5.21
CA ALA A 146 11.12 10.20 -4.86
C ALA A 146 11.70 9.53 -3.60
N LEU A 147 10.82 8.96 -2.75
CA LEU A 147 11.16 8.16 -1.56
C LEU A 147 11.02 6.66 -1.82
N LEU A 148 9.92 6.29 -2.49
CA LEU A 148 9.49 4.92 -2.68
C LEU A 148 9.46 4.63 -4.18
N PRO A 149 10.61 4.34 -4.80
CA PRO A 149 10.67 4.11 -6.24
C PRO A 149 9.77 2.93 -6.61
N VAL A 150 9.06 3.09 -7.73
CA VAL A 150 8.29 2.02 -8.36
C VAL A 150 9.18 1.28 -9.35
N ARG A 151 8.72 0.11 -9.80
CA ARG A 151 9.39 -0.64 -10.86
C ARG A 151 9.46 0.18 -12.15
N SER A 152 10.55 0.03 -12.90
CA SER A 152 10.74 0.75 -14.16
C SER A 152 9.75 0.26 -15.23
N GLU A 153 9.34 1.14 -16.14
CA GLU A 153 8.47 0.74 -17.25
C GLU A 153 9.07 -0.36 -18.16
N PRO A 154 10.36 -0.33 -18.53
CA PRO A 154 10.98 -1.41 -19.29
C PRO A 154 10.85 -2.77 -18.60
N ASP A 155 11.14 -2.83 -17.29
CA ASP A 155 11.06 -4.08 -16.52
C ASP A 155 9.61 -4.60 -16.46
N MET A 156 8.64 -3.71 -16.30
CA MET A 156 7.21 -4.08 -16.27
C MET A 156 6.74 -4.61 -17.62
N LYS A 157 7.13 -3.96 -18.73
CA LYS A 157 6.79 -4.39 -20.10
C LYS A 157 7.40 -5.75 -20.41
N GLN A 158 8.70 -5.93 -20.13
CA GLN A 158 9.38 -7.21 -20.32
C GLN A 158 8.71 -8.32 -19.50
N SER A 159 8.51 -8.07 -18.20
CA SER A 159 7.87 -9.03 -17.30
C SER A 159 6.44 -9.38 -17.75
N LYS A 160 5.70 -8.44 -18.35
CA LYS A 160 4.36 -8.70 -18.92
C LYS A 160 4.44 -9.69 -20.08
N THR A 161 5.34 -9.46 -21.03
CA THR A 161 5.53 -10.37 -22.17
C THR A 161 5.88 -11.79 -21.70
N GLU A 162 6.81 -11.91 -20.76
CA GLU A 162 7.25 -13.20 -20.21
C GLU A 162 6.13 -13.91 -19.45
N SER A 163 5.39 -13.19 -18.59
CA SER A 163 4.29 -13.75 -17.81
C SER A 163 3.10 -14.20 -18.65
N ILE A 164 2.74 -13.48 -19.72
CA ILE A 164 1.71 -13.91 -20.66
C ILE A 164 2.14 -15.19 -21.39
N ALA A 165 3.38 -15.23 -21.87
CA ALA A 165 3.92 -16.42 -22.53
C ALA A 165 3.94 -17.65 -21.58
N ALA A 166 4.27 -17.44 -20.30
CA ALA A 166 4.23 -18.47 -19.27
C ALA A 166 2.80 -18.94 -18.98
N MET A 167 1.84 -18.00 -18.86
CA MET A 167 0.42 -18.29 -18.63
C MET A 167 -0.16 -19.22 -19.70
N HIS A 168 0.17 -19.00 -20.98
CA HIS A 168 -0.30 -19.86 -22.08
C HIS A 168 0.28 -21.29 -22.08
N LYS A 169 1.41 -21.50 -21.39
CA LYS A 169 2.11 -22.80 -21.32
C LYS A 169 1.88 -23.52 -19.99
N ALA A 170 1.24 -22.87 -19.03
CA ALA A 170 1.11 -23.38 -17.67
C ALA A 170 0.11 -24.54 -17.60
N ASP A 171 0.46 -25.59 -16.86
CA ASP A 171 -0.45 -26.69 -16.53
C ASP A 171 -1.63 -26.24 -15.68
N ALA A 172 -1.39 -25.24 -14.82
CA ALA A 172 -2.38 -24.49 -14.08
C ALA A 172 -1.85 -23.08 -13.83
N ILE A 173 -2.73 -22.09 -13.95
CA ILE A 173 -2.41 -20.67 -13.79
C ILE A 173 -2.65 -20.28 -12.34
N ASP A 174 -1.64 -19.72 -11.69
CA ASP A 174 -1.72 -19.27 -10.30
C ASP A 174 -2.44 -17.93 -10.24
N VAL A 175 -3.52 -17.87 -9.45
CA VAL A 175 -4.33 -16.65 -9.32
C VAL A 175 -4.75 -16.47 -7.88
N ARG A 176 -4.67 -15.23 -7.40
CA ARG A 176 -5.22 -14.90 -6.08
C ARG A 176 -6.74 -14.95 -6.09
N PRO A 177 -7.39 -15.50 -5.06
CA PRO A 177 -8.84 -15.62 -5.03
C PRO A 177 -9.60 -14.30 -5.29
N HIS A 178 -9.23 -13.20 -4.62
CA HIS A 178 -10.02 -11.96 -4.77
C HIS A 178 -9.86 -11.27 -6.13
N ILE A 179 -8.73 -11.46 -6.83
CA ILE A 179 -8.54 -10.81 -8.14
C ILE A 179 -9.36 -11.48 -9.24
N LEU A 180 -9.89 -12.69 -9.00
CA LEU A 180 -10.94 -13.27 -9.85
C LEU A 180 -12.20 -12.40 -9.80
N VAL A 181 -12.58 -11.90 -8.62
CA VAL A 181 -13.70 -10.95 -8.48
C VAL A 181 -13.36 -9.62 -9.17
N CYS A 182 -12.11 -9.14 -9.05
CA CYS A 182 -11.65 -7.95 -9.77
C CYS A 182 -11.74 -8.11 -11.30
N SER A 183 -11.44 -9.29 -11.84
CA SER A 183 -11.55 -9.57 -13.28
C SER A 183 -13.00 -9.43 -13.78
N VAL A 184 -14.00 -9.82 -12.97
CA VAL A 184 -15.42 -9.64 -13.27
C VAL A 184 -15.77 -8.15 -13.33
N CYS A 185 -15.31 -7.36 -12.35
CA CYS A 185 -15.48 -5.89 -12.35
C CYS A 185 -14.86 -5.25 -13.59
N GLN A 186 -13.59 -5.58 -13.90
CA GLN A 186 -12.88 -5.07 -15.07
C GLN A 186 -13.64 -5.40 -16.36
N TYR A 187 -14.09 -6.64 -16.50
CA TYR A 187 -14.85 -7.07 -17.67
C TYR A 187 -16.16 -6.29 -17.84
N GLY A 188 -16.92 -6.10 -16.76
CA GLY A 188 -18.16 -5.32 -16.76
C GLY A 188 -17.96 -3.81 -16.89
N ASN A 189 -16.73 -3.32 -16.74
CA ASN A 189 -16.33 -1.95 -17.06
C ASN A 189 -15.79 -1.80 -18.51
N GLY A 190 -15.80 -2.88 -19.30
CA GLY A 190 -15.32 -2.87 -20.67
C GLY A 190 -13.80 -3.04 -20.82
N THR A 191 -13.05 -3.28 -19.73
CA THR A 191 -11.61 -3.55 -19.81
C THR A 191 -11.36 -4.86 -20.55
N ARG A 192 -10.50 -4.84 -21.56
CA ARG A 192 -10.12 -5.99 -22.41
C ARG A 192 -8.62 -5.95 -22.68
N PRO A 193 -8.01 -7.05 -23.12
CA PRO A 193 -6.62 -7.04 -23.58
C PRO A 193 -6.39 -6.08 -24.76
N PRO A 194 -5.17 -5.53 -24.89
CA PRO A 194 -4.08 -5.56 -23.90
C PRO A 194 -4.37 -4.58 -22.74
N PHE A 195 -4.01 -4.94 -21.51
CA PHE A 195 -4.14 -4.05 -20.35
C PHE A 195 -2.81 -3.81 -19.65
N ALA A 196 -2.48 -2.57 -19.34
CA ALA A 196 -1.12 -2.23 -18.91
C ALA A 196 -0.82 -2.61 -17.45
N GLU A 197 -1.82 -2.67 -16.56
CA GLU A 197 -1.57 -2.67 -15.10
C GLU A 197 -1.51 -4.08 -14.46
N ASP A 198 -2.17 -5.06 -15.08
CA ASP A 198 -2.21 -6.47 -14.67
C ASP A 198 -2.48 -7.38 -15.89
N ASN A 199 -2.52 -8.69 -15.68
CA ASN A 199 -2.85 -9.69 -16.71
C ASN A 199 -4.27 -10.28 -16.57
N LEU A 200 -5.16 -9.69 -15.76
CA LEU A 200 -6.51 -10.22 -15.55
C LEU A 200 -7.37 -10.20 -16.82
N PRO A 201 -7.32 -9.14 -17.67
CA PRO A 201 -8.06 -9.16 -18.93
C PRO A 201 -7.54 -10.26 -19.87
N GLU A 202 -6.23 -10.50 -19.92
CA GLU A 202 -5.62 -11.55 -20.73
C GLU A 202 -6.00 -12.94 -20.22
N LEU A 203 -5.97 -13.15 -18.90
CA LEU A 203 -6.45 -14.38 -18.26
C LEU A 203 -7.91 -14.65 -18.65
N LEU A 204 -8.79 -13.65 -18.51
CA LEU A 204 -10.20 -13.83 -18.77
C LEU A 204 -10.48 -14.08 -20.26
N ALA A 205 -9.75 -13.43 -21.16
CA ALA A 205 -9.82 -13.72 -22.59
C ALA A 205 -9.42 -15.17 -22.90
N LEU A 206 -8.33 -15.67 -22.27
CA LEU A 206 -7.91 -17.06 -22.39
C LEU A 206 -8.97 -18.04 -21.85
N ILE A 207 -9.59 -17.75 -20.71
CA ILE A 207 -10.67 -18.58 -20.16
C ILE A 207 -11.88 -18.60 -21.10
N LEU A 208 -12.24 -17.47 -21.69
CA LEU A 208 -13.37 -17.40 -22.61
C LEU A 208 -13.11 -18.18 -23.92
N GLU A 209 -11.86 -18.25 -24.37
CA GLU A 209 -11.44 -19.07 -25.52
C GLU A 209 -11.33 -20.55 -25.14
N LYS A 210 -10.76 -20.84 -23.96
CA LYS A 210 -10.47 -22.19 -23.46
C LYS A 210 -10.99 -22.34 -22.04
N PRO A 211 -12.31 -22.58 -21.86
CA PRO A 211 -12.92 -22.59 -20.52
C PRO A 211 -12.39 -23.68 -19.59
N GLY A 212 -11.74 -24.71 -20.14
CA GLY A 212 -11.13 -25.81 -19.40
C GLY A 212 -9.73 -25.54 -18.83
N VAL A 213 -9.19 -24.33 -18.95
CA VAL A 213 -7.90 -24.00 -18.32
C VAL A 213 -7.99 -24.19 -16.81
N ARG A 214 -6.91 -24.69 -16.19
CA ARG A 214 -6.87 -24.94 -14.75
C ARG A 214 -6.35 -23.71 -14.02
N ILE A 215 -7.04 -23.33 -12.94
CA ILE A 215 -6.65 -22.24 -12.04
C ILE A 215 -6.23 -22.84 -10.72
N ARG A 216 -5.04 -22.49 -10.24
CA ARG A 216 -4.59 -22.80 -8.88
C ARG A 216 -4.78 -21.57 -8.01
N LEU A 217 -5.49 -21.72 -6.90
CA LEU A 217 -5.74 -20.62 -5.97
C LEU A 217 -4.48 -20.35 -5.13
N ALA A 218 -3.72 -19.32 -5.48
CA ALA A 218 -2.42 -19.03 -4.87
C ALA A 218 -2.51 -17.94 -3.79
N PRO A 219 -1.71 -18.04 -2.70
CA PRO A 219 -1.54 -16.93 -1.77
C PRO A 219 -0.58 -15.88 -2.36
N HIS A 220 -0.72 -14.64 -1.91
CA HIS A 220 0.17 -13.52 -2.27
C HIS A 220 0.21 -13.16 -3.76
N ALA A 221 1.00 -12.16 -4.15
CA ALA A 221 0.97 -11.59 -5.49
C ALA A 221 1.68 -12.46 -6.52
N ASP A 222 0.91 -13.32 -7.18
CA ASP A 222 1.42 -14.19 -8.23
C ASP A 222 2.02 -13.40 -9.42
N TRP A 223 3.14 -13.90 -9.94
CA TRP A 223 3.85 -13.27 -11.05
C TRP A 223 3.06 -13.30 -12.36
N MET A 224 2.33 -14.37 -12.67
CA MET A 224 1.53 -14.45 -13.90
C MET A 224 0.45 -13.39 -13.96
N MET A 225 -0.07 -12.93 -12.82
CA MET A 225 -1.10 -11.88 -12.76
C MET A 225 -0.53 -10.48 -12.55
N CYS A 226 0.49 -10.36 -11.70
CA CYS A 226 1.00 -9.06 -11.21
C CYS A 226 2.32 -8.64 -11.87
N ALA A 227 2.84 -9.39 -12.85
CA ALA A 227 4.05 -9.07 -13.59
C ALA A 227 4.16 -7.62 -14.09
N PRO A 228 3.11 -7.00 -14.68
CA PRO A 228 3.19 -5.61 -15.12
C PRO A 228 2.90 -4.58 -14.01
N CYS A 229 2.60 -5.02 -12.78
CA CYS A 229 2.19 -4.10 -11.72
C CYS A 229 3.40 -3.32 -11.16
N PRO A 230 3.32 -1.97 -11.08
CA PRO A 230 4.39 -1.15 -10.48
C PRO A 230 4.55 -1.37 -8.97
N TYR A 231 3.53 -1.95 -8.32
CA TYR A 231 3.46 -2.18 -6.88
C TYR A 231 3.60 -3.66 -6.50
N ARG A 232 4.16 -4.49 -7.37
CA ARG A 232 4.57 -5.86 -7.03
C ARG A 232 5.97 -5.81 -6.40
N GLU A 233 6.09 -6.31 -5.17
CA GLU A 233 7.39 -6.54 -4.55
C GLU A 233 7.83 -7.97 -4.84
N SER A 234 8.75 -8.10 -5.80
CA SER A 234 9.16 -9.39 -6.35
C SER A 234 9.87 -10.28 -5.33
N SER A 235 10.69 -9.70 -4.46
CA SER A 235 11.48 -10.45 -3.46
C SER A 235 10.60 -11.09 -2.37
N LEU A 236 9.46 -10.47 -2.07
CA LEU A 236 8.50 -10.93 -1.08
C LEU A 236 7.33 -11.71 -1.69
N ASN A 237 7.28 -11.81 -3.03
CA ASN A 237 6.10 -12.25 -3.77
C ASN A 237 4.81 -11.52 -3.31
N ALA A 238 4.91 -10.23 -2.98
CA ALA A 238 3.89 -9.50 -2.25
C ALA A 238 3.26 -8.37 -3.09
N CYS A 239 2.00 -8.07 -2.79
CA CYS A 239 1.35 -6.86 -3.27
C CYS A 239 1.53 -5.81 -2.20
N VAL A 240 2.30 -4.76 -2.49
CA VAL A 240 2.48 -3.65 -1.55
C VAL A 240 1.37 -2.60 -1.65
N ASN A 241 0.51 -2.73 -2.68
CA ASN A 241 -0.70 -1.96 -3.02
C ASN A 241 -0.51 -0.42 -3.06
N ASN A 242 -1.28 0.24 -3.91
CA ASN A 242 -1.31 1.69 -3.98
C ASN A 242 -1.75 2.24 -2.61
N LYS A 243 -0.91 3.10 -2.01
CA LYS A 243 -1.03 3.69 -0.66
C LYS A 243 -0.55 2.85 0.53
N GLY A 244 0.19 1.76 0.30
CA GLY A 244 0.98 1.13 1.36
C GLY A 244 0.14 0.46 2.45
N THR A 245 -0.80 -0.42 2.09
CA THR A 245 -1.47 -1.29 3.09
C THR A 245 -0.76 -2.63 3.31
N GLY A 246 0.39 -2.84 2.66
CA GLY A 246 1.20 -4.05 2.84
C GLY A 246 0.47 -5.35 2.45
N GLY A 247 -0.57 -5.26 1.62
CA GLY A 247 -1.34 -6.41 1.16
C GLY A 247 -2.32 -7.02 2.17
N LEU A 248 -2.40 -6.51 3.41
CA LEU A 248 -3.30 -7.02 4.46
C LEU A 248 -4.79 -7.03 4.03
N PRO A 249 -5.35 -5.92 3.49
CA PRO A 249 -6.68 -5.92 2.88
C PRO A 249 -6.90 -7.02 1.85
N ASN A 250 -5.88 -7.26 1.03
CA ASN A 250 -5.97 -8.20 -0.09
C ASN A 250 -5.93 -9.64 0.43
N GLN A 251 -5.15 -9.93 1.47
CA GLN A 251 -5.13 -11.25 2.11
C GLN A 251 -6.49 -11.57 2.76
N LEU A 252 -7.09 -10.62 3.47
CA LEU A 252 -8.42 -10.83 4.06
C LEU A 252 -9.49 -11.05 2.98
N ARG A 253 -9.43 -10.30 1.87
CA ARG A 253 -10.32 -10.51 0.72
C ARG A 253 -10.15 -11.88 0.09
N ASP A 254 -8.91 -12.36 -0.06
CA ASP A 254 -8.66 -13.72 -0.55
C ASP A 254 -9.33 -14.76 0.32
N LEU A 255 -9.13 -14.68 1.64
CA LEU A 255 -9.71 -15.61 2.60
C LEU A 255 -11.24 -15.58 2.59
N ARG A 256 -11.86 -14.40 2.44
CA ARG A 256 -13.32 -14.28 2.29
C ARG A 256 -13.82 -14.95 1.02
N VAL A 257 -13.14 -14.77 -0.11
CA VAL A 257 -13.51 -15.44 -1.36
C VAL A 257 -13.35 -16.96 -1.21
N LEU A 258 -12.23 -17.44 -0.67
CA LEU A 258 -12.02 -18.86 -0.39
C LEU A 258 -13.13 -19.45 0.48
N GLN A 259 -13.51 -18.74 1.56
CA GLN A 259 -14.59 -19.15 2.45
C GLN A 259 -15.93 -19.28 1.71
N ILE A 260 -16.31 -18.28 0.90
CA ILE A 260 -17.59 -18.30 0.15
C ILE A 260 -17.59 -19.42 -0.90
N LEU A 261 -16.46 -19.65 -1.57
CA LEU A 261 -16.35 -20.69 -2.60
C LEU A 261 -16.19 -22.10 -2.02
N GLY A 262 -15.89 -22.22 -0.72
CA GLY A 262 -15.57 -23.50 -0.08
C GLY A 262 -14.24 -24.08 -0.58
N GLN A 263 -13.27 -23.22 -0.85
CA GLN A 263 -11.95 -23.56 -1.39
C GLN A 263 -10.83 -23.20 -0.40
N ARG A 264 -9.62 -23.64 -0.71
CA ARG A 264 -8.38 -23.37 0.03
C ARG A 264 -7.28 -22.93 -0.94
N PHE A 265 -6.23 -22.33 -0.41
CA PHE A 265 -5.02 -22.12 -1.20
C PHE A 265 -4.44 -23.48 -1.64
N GLY A 266 -3.96 -23.54 -2.88
CA GLY A 266 -3.43 -24.74 -3.52
C GLY A 266 -4.47 -25.55 -4.31
N ASP A 267 -5.77 -25.34 -4.08
CA ASP A 267 -6.81 -26.02 -4.86
C ASP A 267 -6.67 -25.67 -6.35
N VAL A 268 -6.74 -26.69 -7.19
CA VAL A 268 -6.70 -26.56 -8.65
C VAL A 268 -8.08 -26.88 -9.20
N VAL A 269 -8.68 -25.89 -9.87
CA VAL A 269 -10.07 -25.95 -10.33
C VAL A 269 -10.13 -25.60 -11.82
N ASP A 270 -11.04 -26.26 -12.53
CA ASP A 270 -11.42 -25.86 -13.89
C ASP A 270 -11.95 -24.41 -13.88
N ALA A 271 -11.50 -23.57 -14.82
CA ALA A 271 -11.83 -22.16 -14.83
C ALA A 271 -13.32 -21.89 -15.04
N ARG A 272 -13.99 -22.64 -15.93
CA ARG A 272 -15.44 -22.51 -16.12
C ARG A 272 -16.17 -22.79 -14.82
N GLU A 273 -15.85 -23.91 -14.18
CA GLU A 273 -16.49 -24.29 -12.91
C GLU A 273 -16.18 -23.28 -11.79
N LEU A 274 -14.96 -22.77 -11.73
CA LEU A 274 -14.56 -21.76 -10.75
C LEU A 274 -15.34 -20.46 -10.94
N TYR A 275 -15.45 -19.96 -12.18
CA TYR A 275 -16.22 -18.75 -12.47
C TYR A 275 -17.71 -18.96 -12.26
N ARG A 276 -18.28 -20.09 -12.67
CA ARG A 276 -19.69 -20.42 -12.39
C ARG A 276 -19.99 -20.34 -10.90
N ARG A 277 -19.19 -21.01 -10.05
CA ARG A 277 -19.31 -20.94 -8.58
C ARG A 277 -19.16 -19.51 -8.05
N LEU A 278 -18.19 -18.76 -8.56
CA LEU A 278 -17.94 -17.37 -8.16
C LEU A 278 -19.15 -16.49 -8.45
N LEU A 279 -19.67 -16.55 -9.66
CA LEU A 279 -20.80 -15.73 -10.11
C LEU A 279 -22.11 -16.15 -9.42
N GLU A 280 -22.29 -17.42 -9.08
CA GLU A 280 -23.45 -17.88 -8.31
C GLU A 280 -23.41 -17.44 -6.85
N ARG A 281 -22.26 -17.61 -6.18
CA ARG A 281 -22.16 -17.47 -4.72
C ARG A 281 -21.78 -16.06 -4.24
N ILE A 282 -21.25 -15.22 -5.13
CA ILE A 282 -20.88 -13.84 -4.81
C ILE A 282 -21.83 -12.92 -5.60
N PRO A 283 -23.00 -12.55 -5.05
CA PRO A 283 -23.97 -11.70 -5.75
C PRO A 283 -23.54 -10.22 -5.83
N GLY A 284 -22.64 -9.79 -4.95
CA GLY A 284 -22.17 -8.42 -4.84
C GLY A 284 -20.77 -8.33 -4.23
N THR A 285 -20.15 -7.16 -4.36
CA THR A 285 -18.78 -6.90 -3.90
C THR A 285 -18.70 -6.41 -2.47
N LEU A 286 -19.78 -5.89 -1.87
CA LEU A 286 -19.73 -5.16 -0.60
C LEU A 286 -19.21 -6.05 0.54
N ALA A 287 -19.70 -7.28 0.65
CA ALA A 287 -19.29 -8.24 1.68
C ALA A 287 -17.79 -8.63 1.59
N LEU A 288 -17.19 -8.49 0.41
CA LEU A 288 -15.80 -8.82 0.15
C LEU A 288 -14.90 -7.59 0.27
N CYS A 289 -15.22 -6.57 -0.51
CA CYS A 289 -14.34 -5.45 -0.79
C CYS A 289 -14.38 -4.39 0.30
N ARG A 290 -15.52 -4.15 0.96
CA ARG A 290 -15.63 -3.17 2.04
C ARG A 290 -14.81 -3.61 3.24
N LEU A 291 -14.07 -2.65 3.79
CA LEU A 291 -13.23 -2.84 4.97
C LEU A 291 -13.47 -1.70 5.94
N GLU A 292 -13.63 -2.07 7.20
CA GLU A 292 -13.73 -1.16 8.33
C GLU A 292 -12.57 -1.46 9.29
N PRO A 293 -11.97 -0.43 9.94
CA PRO A 293 -12.37 0.98 9.93
C PRO A 293 -11.95 1.76 8.65
N ALA A 294 -12.59 2.91 8.43
CA ALA A 294 -12.33 3.81 7.31
C ALA A 294 -10.94 4.48 7.37
N ARG A 295 -10.60 5.26 6.33
CA ARG A 295 -9.38 6.07 6.27
C ARG A 295 -9.37 7.07 7.45
N PRO A 296 -8.29 7.19 8.24
CA PRO A 296 -6.95 6.62 8.10
C PRO A 296 -6.75 5.23 8.77
N SER A 297 -6.74 4.13 8.01
CA SER A 297 -6.48 2.78 8.57
C SER A 297 -5.47 2.02 7.73
N VAL A 298 -4.64 1.17 8.33
CA VAL A 298 -3.75 0.24 7.59
C VAL A 298 -4.53 -0.83 6.82
N TRP A 299 -5.81 -1.02 7.18
CA TRP A 299 -6.76 -1.87 6.49
C TRP A 299 -7.51 -1.15 5.37
N TRP A 300 -7.35 0.18 5.25
CA TRP A 300 -8.08 0.97 4.27
C TRP A 300 -7.47 0.83 2.87
N SER A 301 -8.28 0.53 1.87
CA SER A 301 -7.86 0.58 0.45
C SER A 301 -8.96 1.26 -0.37
N GLY A 302 -8.67 1.66 -1.62
CA GLY A 302 -9.63 2.36 -2.48
C GLY A 302 -10.99 1.65 -2.59
N CYS A 303 -11.02 0.37 -2.98
CA CYS A 303 -12.27 -0.41 -2.99
C CYS A 303 -12.82 -0.70 -1.58
N GLY A 304 -12.01 -0.52 -0.54
CA GLY A 304 -12.38 -0.69 0.87
C GLY A 304 -13.40 0.33 1.36
N SER A 305 -13.48 1.50 0.74
CA SER A 305 -14.44 2.57 1.08
C SER A 305 -15.79 2.45 0.37
N ALA A 306 -16.05 1.36 -0.36
CA ALA A 306 -17.32 1.19 -1.05
C ALA A 306 -18.49 1.17 -0.07
N THR A 307 -19.52 1.98 -0.33
CA THR A 307 -20.76 2.04 0.44
C THR A 307 -21.89 1.22 -0.20
N ALA A 308 -21.70 0.76 -1.43
CA ALA A 308 -22.63 -0.06 -2.19
C ALA A 308 -21.87 -1.09 -3.05
N ASP A 309 -22.59 -2.07 -3.59
CA ASP A 309 -22.03 -3.01 -4.57
C ASP A 309 -21.59 -2.31 -5.86
N SER A 310 -20.52 -2.82 -6.47
CA SER A 310 -19.98 -2.29 -7.72
C SER A 310 -20.94 -2.53 -8.89
N PRO A 311 -21.43 -1.48 -9.59
CA PRO A 311 -22.24 -1.66 -10.79
C PRO A 311 -21.48 -2.38 -11.91
N ALA A 312 -20.16 -2.20 -11.97
CA ALA A 312 -19.31 -2.90 -12.93
C ALA A 312 -19.26 -4.40 -12.63
N TYR A 313 -19.23 -4.80 -11.35
CA TYR A 313 -19.34 -6.21 -10.98
C TYR A 313 -20.65 -6.81 -11.44
N SER A 314 -21.79 -6.15 -11.15
CA SER A 314 -23.11 -6.64 -11.53
C SER A 314 -23.24 -6.87 -13.04
N ARG A 315 -22.79 -5.91 -13.85
CA ARG A 315 -22.75 -6.06 -15.32
C ARG A 315 -21.81 -7.17 -15.77
N GLY A 316 -20.60 -7.22 -15.21
CA GLY A 316 -19.62 -8.25 -15.55
C GLY A 316 -20.12 -9.65 -15.20
N ARG A 317 -20.81 -9.79 -14.07
CA ARG A 317 -21.42 -11.03 -13.60
C ARG A 317 -22.48 -11.52 -14.56
N GLU A 318 -23.42 -10.66 -14.97
CA GLU A 318 -24.44 -11.00 -15.95
C GLU A 318 -23.82 -11.47 -17.27
N GLN A 319 -22.87 -10.69 -17.81
CA GLN A 319 -22.22 -10.99 -19.08
C GLN A 319 -21.40 -12.28 -19.04
N LEU A 320 -20.66 -12.53 -17.95
CA LEU A 320 -19.83 -13.73 -17.82
C LEU A 320 -20.68 -14.96 -17.50
N MET A 321 -21.79 -14.82 -16.77
CA MET A 321 -22.71 -15.93 -16.53
C MET A 321 -23.31 -16.43 -17.85
N ALA A 322 -23.65 -15.53 -18.78
CA ALA A 322 -24.15 -15.94 -20.10
C ALA A 322 -23.11 -16.70 -20.96
N ARG A 323 -21.82 -16.60 -20.63
CA ARG A 323 -20.72 -17.20 -21.43
C ARG A 323 -20.03 -18.38 -20.75
N LEU A 324 -20.04 -18.43 -19.43
CA LEU A 324 -19.32 -19.41 -18.61
C LEU A 324 -20.25 -20.15 -17.62
N GLY A 325 -21.48 -19.67 -17.44
CA GLY A 325 -22.50 -20.29 -16.59
C GLY A 325 -23.09 -21.56 -17.17
#